data_AF-A0A168CYB8-F1
#
_entry.id   AF-A0A168CYB8-F1
#
_cell.length_a   1.000
_cell.length_b   1.000
_cell.length_c   1.000
_cell.angle_alpha   90.00
_cell.angle_beta   90.00
_cell.angle_gamma   90.00
#
_symmetry.space_group_name_H-M   'P 1'
#
loop_
_entity.id
_entity.type
_entity.pdbx_description
1 polymer ?
#
loop_
_entity_poly.entity_id
_entity_poly.type
_entity_poly.pdbx_seq_one_letter_code
_entity_poly.pdbx_strand_id
1 'polypeptide(L)'
;MRPDTPRPLVAGPDDGPAPPFPITLFGPVIKGFGRGSKELGVPTANIPPETLEKYPDLPTGVYYGVAALDPQKFHHHSSVTVFPCVLSIGYNPFYKNTLKSIEVHIMRPIDTTSSDSTPSSFFQLPDFYSTPMNLLILGFIRPEYDYVSKEALIDDIKTDCAVAVRSLQRPAYQKYFKQAIETAGFSSEIESQSDSQSKERL
;
A
#
# COMPACT_ATOMS: atom_id res chain seq x y z
N MET A 1 -12.60 14.77 -13.54
CA MET A 1 -13.84 13.98 -13.77
C MET A 1 -13.52 12.54 -14.14
N ARG A 2 -14.25 11.58 -13.57
CA ARG A 2 -14.19 10.14 -13.91
C ARG A 2 -14.49 9.89 -15.40
N PRO A 3 -13.67 9.14 -16.16
CA PRO A 3 -13.96 8.79 -17.55
C PRO A 3 -15.11 7.78 -17.69
N ASP A 4 -15.89 7.88 -18.76
CA ASP A 4 -16.99 6.93 -19.09
C ASP A 4 -16.50 5.69 -19.85
N THR A 5 -15.20 5.61 -20.17
CA THR A 5 -14.61 4.47 -20.87
C THR A 5 -14.23 3.34 -19.92
N PRO A 6 -14.29 2.07 -20.35
CA PRO A 6 -13.76 0.96 -19.56
C PRO A 6 -12.30 1.20 -19.14
N ARG A 7 -12.01 0.92 -17.88
CA ARG A 7 -10.65 1.06 -17.33
C ARG A 7 -9.78 -0.15 -17.73
N PRO A 8 -8.47 0.04 -17.96
CA PRO A 8 -7.54 -1.08 -18.15
C PRO A 8 -7.59 -2.06 -16.98
N LEU A 9 -7.49 -3.36 -17.27
CA LEU A 9 -7.56 -4.42 -16.24
C LEU A 9 -6.24 -4.60 -15.48
N VAL A 10 -5.13 -4.10 -16.04
CA VAL A 10 -3.78 -4.08 -15.45
C VAL A 10 -3.17 -2.70 -15.66
N ALA A 11 -2.15 -2.37 -14.86
CA ALA A 11 -1.44 -1.09 -14.91
C ALA A 11 0.08 -1.29 -15.01
N GLY A 12 0.77 -0.48 -15.81
CA GLY A 12 2.22 -0.59 -16.04
C GLY A 12 2.62 -1.66 -17.08
N PRO A 13 3.89 -1.66 -17.52
CA PRO A 13 4.39 -2.52 -18.59
C PRO A 13 4.35 -4.01 -18.25
N ASP A 14 4.33 -4.88 -19.26
CA ASP A 14 4.35 -6.33 -19.03
C ASP A 14 5.73 -6.85 -18.58
N ASP A 15 6.80 -6.16 -18.97
CA ASP A 15 8.19 -6.50 -18.59
C ASP A 15 8.56 -6.09 -17.16
N GLY A 16 7.64 -5.45 -16.43
CA GLY A 16 7.82 -5.05 -15.04
C GLY A 16 7.70 -3.53 -14.82
N PRO A 17 7.93 -3.07 -13.57
CA PRO A 17 7.95 -1.64 -13.25
C PRO A 17 8.93 -0.87 -14.15
N ALA A 18 8.47 0.24 -14.73
CA ALA A 18 9.31 1.18 -15.48
C ALA A 18 9.67 2.38 -14.60
N PRO A 19 10.78 3.09 -14.88
CA PRO A 19 11.14 4.31 -14.18
C PRO A 19 9.94 5.29 -14.09
N PRO A 20 9.70 5.89 -12.91
CA PRO A 20 10.59 5.92 -11.73
C PRO A 20 10.43 4.71 -10.78
N PHE A 21 9.61 3.72 -11.10
CA PHE A 21 9.39 2.55 -10.25
C PHE A 21 10.52 1.50 -10.43
N PRO A 22 10.83 0.70 -9.39
CA PRO A 22 10.21 0.68 -8.06
C PRO A 22 10.62 1.86 -7.17
N ILE A 23 9.68 2.36 -6.37
CA ILE A 23 9.93 3.43 -5.38
C ILE A 23 9.73 2.88 -3.98
N THR A 24 10.72 3.06 -3.12
CA THR A 24 10.63 2.68 -1.70
C THR A 24 10.40 3.90 -0.83
N LEU A 25 9.33 3.87 -0.05
CA LEU A 25 9.00 4.82 1.00
C LEU A 25 8.91 4.07 2.33
N PHE A 26 9.11 4.78 3.44
CA PHE A 26 8.98 4.19 4.77
C PHE A 26 8.48 5.21 5.77
N GLY A 27 7.83 4.73 6.83
CA GLY A 27 7.43 5.57 7.95
C GLY A 27 6.53 4.84 8.94
N PRO A 28 6.37 5.36 10.16
CA PRO A 28 5.38 4.86 11.09
C PRO A 28 3.97 5.16 10.57
N VAL A 29 3.03 4.24 10.78
CA VAL A 29 1.62 4.47 10.45
C VAL A 29 1.06 5.56 11.37
N ILE A 30 0.59 6.66 10.80
CA ILE A 30 0.04 7.80 11.54
C ILE A 30 -1.48 7.87 11.39
N LYS A 31 -2.12 8.59 12.31
CA LYS A 31 -3.54 8.92 12.18
C LYS A 31 -3.71 9.95 11.06
N GLY A 32 -4.64 9.67 10.15
CA GLY A 32 -5.13 10.66 9.20
C GLY A 32 -6.11 11.63 9.84
N PHE A 33 -6.73 12.48 9.02
CA PHE A 33 -7.63 13.55 9.48
C PHE A 33 -9.08 13.09 9.71
N GLY A 34 -9.36 11.78 9.60
CA GLY A 34 -10.62 11.18 10.04
C GLY A 34 -11.85 11.54 9.20
N ARG A 35 -11.70 11.89 7.92
CA ARG A 35 -12.80 12.47 7.12
C ARG A 35 -13.51 11.53 6.13
N GLY A 36 -13.13 10.26 5.97
CA GLY A 36 -13.84 9.43 4.99
C GLY A 36 -13.60 7.93 5.00
N SER A 37 -12.37 7.45 5.21
CA SER A 37 -12.04 6.01 5.05
C SER A 37 -12.90 5.07 5.90
N LYS A 38 -13.15 5.40 7.17
CA LYS A 38 -14.01 4.60 8.06
C LYS A 38 -15.49 4.61 7.63
N GLU A 39 -16.00 5.74 7.12
CA GLU A 39 -17.38 5.86 6.65
C GLU A 39 -17.61 5.23 5.26
N LEU A 40 -16.57 5.23 4.42
CA LEU A 40 -16.56 4.55 3.12
C LEU A 40 -16.39 3.03 3.27
N GLY A 41 -15.97 2.55 4.44
CA GLY A 41 -15.61 1.15 4.67
C GLY A 41 -14.30 0.73 4.02
N VAL A 42 -13.44 1.70 3.65
CA VAL A 42 -12.14 1.50 3.00
C VAL A 42 -11.05 1.98 3.96
N PRO A 43 -10.54 1.15 4.88
CA PRO A 43 -9.54 1.61 5.84
C PRO A 43 -8.24 1.99 5.14
N THR A 44 -7.73 3.19 5.41
CA THR A 44 -6.46 3.70 4.88
C THR A 44 -5.48 4.02 6.01
N ALA A 45 -4.27 3.49 5.90
CA ALA A 45 -3.13 3.83 6.75
C ALA A 45 -2.41 5.05 6.16
N ASN A 46 -2.11 6.06 6.98
CA ASN A 46 -1.35 7.21 6.52
C ASN A 46 0.13 6.99 6.85
N ILE A 47 1.02 7.39 5.96
CA ILE A 47 2.46 7.47 6.26
C ILE A 47 2.96 8.92 6.15
N PRO A 48 3.96 9.32 6.96
CA PRO A 48 4.56 10.63 6.90
C PRO A 48 5.13 10.98 5.49
N PRO A 49 5.02 12.23 5.03
CA PRO A 49 5.32 12.60 3.66
C PRO A 49 6.81 12.86 3.38
N GLU A 50 7.68 12.83 4.39
CA GLU A 50 9.09 13.25 4.28
C GLU A 50 9.86 12.38 3.28
N THR A 51 9.52 11.09 3.17
CA THR A 51 10.15 10.22 2.17
C THR A 51 9.68 10.50 0.75
N LEU A 52 8.50 11.10 0.58
CA LEU A 52 7.93 11.49 -0.70
C LEU A 52 8.57 12.76 -1.27
N GLU A 53 9.16 13.61 -0.44
CA GLU A 53 9.86 14.83 -0.87
C GLU A 53 11.01 14.53 -1.85
N LYS A 54 11.55 13.31 -1.82
CA LYS A 54 12.56 12.81 -2.78
C LYS A 54 12.01 12.61 -4.19
N TYR A 55 10.68 12.61 -4.36
CA TYR A 55 9.98 12.35 -5.60
C TYR A 55 8.97 13.46 -5.91
N PRO A 56 9.43 14.72 -6.06
CA PRO A 56 8.55 15.88 -6.23
C PRO A 56 7.69 15.78 -7.50
N ASP A 57 8.19 15.10 -8.53
CA ASP A 57 7.55 14.96 -9.84
C ASP A 57 6.54 13.80 -9.92
N LEU A 58 6.37 13.01 -8.85
CA LEU A 58 5.34 11.97 -8.86
C LEU A 58 3.95 12.59 -9.01
N PRO A 59 3.14 12.19 -10.01
CA PRO A 59 1.81 12.76 -10.18
C PRO A 59 0.90 12.44 -8.99
N THR A 60 -0.10 13.27 -8.73
CA THR A 60 -1.17 12.86 -7.82
C THR A 60 -2.03 11.78 -8.47
N GLY A 61 -2.59 10.89 -7.65
CA GLY A 61 -3.42 9.80 -8.12
C GLY A 61 -3.22 8.51 -7.35
N VAL A 62 -3.67 7.41 -7.96
CA VAL A 62 -3.70 6.09 -7.35
C VAL A 62 -2.58 5.23 -7.93
N TYR A 63 -1.90 4.53 -7.04
CA TYR A 63 -0.79 3.64 -7.32
C TYR A 63 -1.04 2.26 -6.72
N TYR A 64 -0.23 1.28 -7.12
CA TYR A 64 -0.21 -0.06 -6.52
C TYR A 64 1.19 -0.46 -6.09
N GLY A 65 1.27 -1.39 -5.16
CA GLY A 65 2.53 -1.82 -4.59
C GLY A 65 2.39 -2.90 -3.53
N VAL A 66 3.41 -2.95 -2.68
CA VAL A 66 3.53 -3.88 -1.56
C VAL A 66 3.78 -3.09 -0.29
N ALA A 67 3.04 -3.40 0.78
CA ALA A 67 3.24 -2.86 2.11
C ALA A 67 3.77 -3.96 3.02
N ALA A 68 4.94 -3.75 3.63
CA ALA A 68 5.51 -4.61 4.65
C ALA A 68 5.43 -3.91 6.01
N LEU A 69 4.71 -4.50 6.95
CA LEU A 69 4.59 -4.06 8.33
C LEU A 69 5.70 -4.69 9.17
N ASP A 70 6.26 -3.92 10.09
CA ASP A 70 7.27 -4.43 11.03
C ASP A 70 6.69 -5.56 11.90
N PRO A 71 7.21 -6.80 11.79
CA PRO A 71 6.69 -7.97 12.52
C PRO A 71 6.83 -7.87 14.04
N GLN A 72 7.76 -7.04 14.54
CA GLN A 72 7.95 -6.87 15.98
C GLN A 72 6.89 -5.99 16.62
N LYS A 73 6.30 -5.07 15.83
CA LYS A 73 5.28 -4.13 16.32
C LYS A 73 3.88 -4.45 15.80
N PHE A 74 3.78 -5.22 14.71
CA PHE A 74 2.51 -5.66 14.17
C PHE A 74 2.08 -6.99 14.81
N HIS A 75 1.30 -6.89 15.89
CA HIS A 75 0.74 -8.06 16.55
C HIS A 75 -0.62 -8.41 15.94
N HIS A 76 -0.64 -9.39 15.05
CA HIS A 76 -1.86 -9.94 14.47
C HIS A 76 -1.85 -11.47 14.56
N HIS A 77 -3.02 -12.11 14.52
CA HIS A 77 -3.15 -13.56 14.65
C HIS A 77 -2.47 -14.35 13.52
N SER A 78 -2.12 -13.68 12.42
CA SER A 78 -1.40 -14.24 11.29
C SER A 78 0.05 -13.76 11.32
N SER A 79 0.98 -14.64 10.93
CA SER A 79 2.40 -14.29 10.70
C SER A 79 2.62 -13.47 9.43
N VAL A 80 1.56 -13.21 8.64
CA VAL A 80 1.67 -12.40 7.43
C VAL A 80 1.85 -10.94 7.80
N THR A 81 2.97 -10.37 7.37
CA THR A 81 3.31 -8.96 7.55
C THR A 81 3.52 -8.21 6.24
N VAL A 82 3.47 -8.93 5.11
CA VAL A 82 3.64 -8.37 3.76
C VAL A 82 2.35 -8.53 2.98
N PHE A 83 1.83 -7.42 2.48
CA PHE A 83 0.52 -7.35 1.85
C PHE A 83 0.58 -6.60 0.52
N PRO A 84 -0.22 -7.00 -0.48
CA PRO A 84 -0.47 -6.14 -1.63
C PRO A 84 -1.26 -4.90 -1.17
N CYS A 85 -1.04 -3.76 -1.82
CA CYS A 85 -1.76 -2.53 -1.49
C CYS A 85 -2.08 -1.67 -2.71
N VAL A 86 -3.12 -0.84 -2.57
CA VAL A 86 -3.29 0.38 -3.35
C VAL A 86 -3.00 1.57 -2.47
N LEU A 87 -2.56 2.67 -3.07
CA LEU A 87 -2.35 3.91 -2.33
C LEU A 87 -2.75 5.13 -3.15
N SER A 88 -3.16 6.18 -2.45
CA SER A 88 -3.41 7.50 -3.02
C SER A 88 -2.28 8.44 -2.62
N ILE A 89 -1.73 9.15 -3.59
CA ILE A 89 -0.85 10.30 -3.39
C ILE A 89 -1.61 11.54 -3.84
N GLY A 90 -1.86 12.47 -2.91
CA GLY A 90 -2.63 13.69 -3.17
C GLY A 90 -2.14 14.85 -2.33
N TYR A 91 -2.68 16.04 -2.54
CA TYR A 91 -2.34 17.20 -1.70
C TYR A 91 -3.18 17.24 -0.43
N ASN A 92 -2.54 17.64 0.68
CA ASN A 92 -3.23 17.77 1.96
C ASN A 92 -3.74 19.20 2.20
N PRO A 93 -5.06 19.42 2.32
CA PRO A 93 -5.64 20.74 2.58
C PRO A 93 -5.17 21.40 3.88
N PHE A 94 -4.83 20.61 4.91
CA PHE A 94 -4.35 21.12 6.20
C PHE A 94 -2.97 21.78 6.11
N TYR A 95 -2.12 21.31 5.20
CA TYR A 95 -0.82 21.92 4.91
C TYR A 95 -0.93 22.93 3.75
N LYS A 96 -2.09 23.58 3.59
CA LYS A 96 -2.32 24.56 2.51
C LYS A 96 -2.03 24.00 1.12
N ASN A 97 -2.19 22.69 0.92
CA ASN A 97 -1.84 21.97 -0.30
C ASN A 97 -0.37 22.13 -0.74
N THR A 98 0.56 22.40 0.19
CA THR A 98 2.00 22.49 -0.15
C THR A 98 2.71 21.14 -0.04
N LEU A 99 2.18 20.22 0.77
CA LEU A 99 2.74 18.89 0.98
C LEU A 99 1.78 17.82 0.46
N LYS A 100 2.35 16.85 -0.25
CA LYS A 100 1.64 15.63 -0.64
C LYS A 100 1.45 14.73 0.58
N SER A 101 0.37 13.98 0.62
CA SER A 101 0.07 12.94 1.61
C SER A 101 -0.03 11.58 0.93
N ILE A 102 0.20 10.51 1.71
CA ILE A 102 0.09 9.13 1.24
C ILE A 102 -0.92 8.40 2.12
N GLU A 103 -1.92 7.83 1.47
CA GLU A 103 -2.93 6.98 2.09
C GLU A 103 -2.89 5.58 1.47
N VAL A 104 -2.59 4.57 2.28
CA VAL A 104 -2.38 3.18 1.85
C VAL A 104 -3.56 2.32 2.29
N HIS A 105 -4.25 1.69 1.35
CA HIS A 105 -5.20 0.63 1.64
C HIS A 105 -4.52 -0.74 1.50
N ILE A 106 -4.35 -1.44 2.61
CA ILE A 106 -3.84 -2.81 2.64
C ILE A 106 -4.92 -3.76 2.14
N MET A 107 -4.57 -4.61 1.18
CA MET A 107 -5.47 -5.61 0.61
C MET A 107 -5.18 -7.00 1.18
N ARG A 108 -6.13 -7.91 0.96
CA ARG A 108 -5.97 -9.32 1.35
C ARG A 108 -4.70 -9.90 0.69
N PRO A 109 -3.95 -10.78 1.37
CA PRO A 109 -2.88 -11.55 0.75
C PRO A 109 -3.35 -12.23 -0.54
N ILE A 110 -2.45 -12.30 -1.53
CA ILE A 110 -2.75 -12.94 -2.82
C ILE A 110 -2.66 -14.45 -2.62
N ASP A 111 -3.79 -15.09 -2.30
CA ASP A 111 -3.89 -16.54 -2.31
C ASP A 111 -4.18 -17.03 -3.74
N THR A 112 -3.37 -17.97 -4.23
CA THR A 112 -3.42 -18.50 -5.60
C THR A 112 -4.67 -19.35 -5.90
N THR A 113 -5.62 -19.42 -4.98
CA THR A 113 -6.76 -20.37 -5.00
C THR A 113 -8.14 -19.70 -5.04
N SER A 114 -8.21 -18.37 -4.99
CA SER A 114 -9.50 -17.65 -4.92
C SER A 114 -10.02 -17.27 -6.30
N SER A 115 -11.00 -18.01 -6.82
CA SER A 115 -11.74 -17.66 -8.03
C SER A 115 -12.73 -16.51 -7.75
N ASP A 116 -12.55 -15.39 -8.45
CA ASP A 116 -13.59 -14.48 -8.99
C ASP A 116 -14.85 -14.17 -8.16
N SER A 117 -14.73 -14.02 -6.84
CA SER A 117 -15.75 -13.33 -6.05
C SER A 117 -15.19 -12.01 -5.52
N THR A 118 -15.64 -10.91 -6.12
CA THR A 118 -15.39 -9.56 -5.60
C THR A 118 -15.98 -9.49 -4.19
N PRO A 119 -15.17 -9.33 -3.13
CA PRO A 119 -15.71 -9.27 -1.78
C PRO A 119 -16.71 -8.12 -1.66
N SER A 120 -17.77 -8.32 -0.89
CA SER A 120 -18.77 -7.27 -0.61
C SER A 120 -18.18 -6.12 0.21
N SER A 121 -17.13 -6.39 1.01
CA SER A 121 -16.43 -5.43 1.86
C SER A 121 -14.92 -5.43 1.61
N PHE A 122 -14.27 -4.30 1.87
CA PHE A 122 -12.82 -4.19 1.80
C PHE A 122 -12.14 -4.96 2.94
N PHE A 123 -10.92 -5.41 2.68
CA PHE A 123 -10.10 -6.06 3.70
C PHE A 123 -9.78 -5.07 4.82
N GLN A 124 -9.88 -5.54 6.07
CA GLN A 124 -9.61 -4.71 7.24
C GLN A 124 -8.68 -5.47 8.18
N LEU A 125 -7.67 -4.76 8.65
CA LEU A 125 -6.83 -5.16 9.76
C LEU A 125 -7.25 -4.35 11.01
N PRO A 126 -6.95 -4.82 12.23
CA PRO A 126 -7.09 -3.97 13.42
C PRO A 126 -6.22 -2.71 13.28
N ASP A 127 -6.51 -1.65 14.03
CA ASP A 127 -5.68 -0.44 14.01
C ASP A 127 -4.22 -0.78 14.43
N PHE A 128 -3.24 -0.39 13.61
CA PHE A 128 -1.79 -0.63 13.81
C PHE A 128 -0.98 0.67 13.78
N TYR A 129 -1.48 1.72 14.46
CA TYR A 129 -0.76 2.99 14.53
C TYR A 129 0.63 2.83 15.16
N SER A 130 1.57 3.67 14.72
CA SER A 130 2.99 3.66 15.09
C SER A 130 3.78 2.43 14.62
N THR A 131 3.14 1.42 14.03
CA THR A 131 3.84 0.31 13.36
C THR A 131 4.60 0.86 12.15
N PRO A 132 5.92 0.64 12.06
CA PRO A 132 6.69 0.97 10.86
C PRO A 132 6.17 0.20 9.65
N MET A 133 5.98 0.92 8.55
CA MET A 133 5.62 0.37 7.25
C MET A 133 6.72 0.69 6.25
N ASN A 134 7.19 -0.33 5.55
CA ASN A 134 7.95 -0.21 4.31
C ASN A 134 6.98 -0.35 3.14
N LEU A 135 6.96 0.65 2.27
CA LEU A 135 6.07 0.72 1.12
C LEU A 135 6.88 0.68 -0.16
N LEU A 136 6.62 -0.31 -1.00
CA LEU A 136 7.22 -0.48 -2.32
C LEU A 136 6.17 -0.19 -3.41
N ILE A 137 6.27 0.97 -4.05
CA ILE A 137 5.37 1.38 -5.13
C ILE A 137 5.91 0.83 -6.46
N LEU A 138 5.06 0.12 -7.21
CA LEU A 138 5.45 -0.61 -8.42
C LEU A 138 4.81 -0.05 -9.70
N GLY A 139 3.80 0.81 -9.58
CA GLY A 139 3.22 1.47 -10.73
C GLY A 139 2.08 2.41 -10.39
N PHE A 140 1.75 3.25 -11.37
CA PHE A 140 0.62 4.17 -11.35
C PHE A 140 -0.60 3.53 -12.01
N ILE A 141 -1.78 3.64 -11.38
CA ILE A 141 -3.05 3.12 -11.90
C ILE A 141 -3.79 4.21 -12.68
N ARG A 142 -4.01 5.37 -12.06
CA ARG A 142 -4.85 6.45 -12.61
C ARG A 142 -4.64 7.77 -11.87
N PRO A 143 -4.95 8.92 -12.49
CA PRO A 143 -4.98 10.20 -11.78
C PRO A 143 -6.15 10.26 -10.79
N GLU A 144 -6.18 11.33 -9.99
CA GLU A 144 -7.32 11.68 -9.16
C GLU A 144 -8.56 11.94 -10.03
N TYR A 145 -9.72 11.45 -9.59
CA TYR A 145 -11.00 11.67 -10.25
C TYR A 145 -11.93 12.41 -9.30
N ASP A 146 -12.75 13.29 -9.86
CA ASP A 146 -13.89 13.88 -9.18
C ASP A 146 -15.08 12.93 -9.27
N TYR A 147 -15.79 12.76 -8.15
CA TYR A 147 -16.94 11.88 -8.05
C TYR A 147 -18.19 12.66 -7.68
N VAL A 148 -19.27 12.36 -8.39
CA VAL A 148 -20.61 12.92 -8.13
C VAL A 148 -21.38 12.12 -7.07
N SER A 149 -20.90 10.92 -6.72
CA SER A 149 -21.51 10.07 -5.70
C SER A 149 -20.47 9.23 -4.94
N LYS A 150 -20.82 8.83 -3.72
CA LYS A 150 -20.00 7.95 -2.87
C LYS A 150 -19.84 6.56 -3.50
N GLU A 151 -20.88 6.07 -4.14
CA GLU A 151 -20.94 4.75 -4.78
C GLU A 151 -19.94 4.69 -5.94
N ALA A 152 -19.89 5.73 -6.77
CA ALA A 152 -18.92 5.82 -7.87
C ALA A 152 -17.47 5.82 -7.38
N LEU A 153 -17.19 6.49 -6.25
CA LEU A 153 -15.89 6.47 -5.60
C LEU A 153 -15.54 5.06 -5.11
N ILE A 154 -16.46 4.40 -4.39
CA ILE A 154 -16.26 3.04 -3.88
C ILE A 154 -16.00 2.05 -5.03
N ASP A 155 -16.76 2.16 -6.12
CA ASP A 155 -16.61 1.29 -7.29
C ASP A 155 -15.26 1.46 -7.97
N ASP A 156 -14.75 2.70 -8.06
CA ASP A 156 -13.42 2.92 -8.62
C ASP A 156 -12.30 2.44 -7.68
N ILE A 157 -12.46 2.55 -6.35
CA ILE A 157 -11.51 1.96 -5.40
C ILE A 157 -11.51 0.42 -5.53
N LYS A 158 -12.68 -0.22 -5.65
CA LYS A 158 -12.75 -1.68 -5.92
C LYS A 158 -12.04 -2.04 -7.22
N THR A 159 -12.22 -1.21 -8.25
CA THR A 159 -11.53 -1.39 -9.53
C THR A 159 -10.02 -1.22 -9.37
N ASP A 160 -9.56 -0.23 -8.60
CA ASP A 160 -8.14 -0.02 -8.29
C ASP A 160 -7.54 -1.26 -7.62
N CYS A 161 -8.21 -1.82 -6.63
CA CYS A 161 -7.78 -3.05 -5.96
C CYS A 161 -7.70 -4.23 -6.94
N ALA A 162 -8.70 -4.40 -7.80
CA ALA A 162 -8.70 -5.47 -8.79
C ALA A 162 -7.57 -5.31 -9.82
N VAL A 163 -7.30 -4.08 -10.27
CA VAL A 163 -6.17 -3.76 -11.15
C VAL A 163 -4.84 -4.05 -10.46
N ALA A 164 -4.69 -3.66 -9.19
CA ALA A 164 -3.48 -3.91 -8.42
C ALA A 164 -3.19 -5.40 -8.28
N VAL A 165 -4.19 -6.21 -7.90
CA VAL A 165 -4.05 -7.66 -7.78
C VAL A 165 -3.60 -8.27 -9.11
N ARG A 166 -4.30 -7.98 -10.22
CA ARG A 166 -3.93 -8.52 -11.54
C ARG A 166 -2.54 -8.09 -11.97
N SER A 167 -2.17 -6.82 -11.69
CA SER A 167 -0.85 -6.28 -12.06
C SER A 167 0.28 -6.95 -11.28
N LEU A 168 0.10 -7.16 -9.97
CA LEU A 168 1.06 -7.82 -9.08
C LEU A 168 1.21 -9.33 -9.36
N GLN A 169 0.17 -9.96 -9.88
CA GLN A 169 0.19 -11.38 -10.27
C GLN A 169 0.98 -11.64 -11.56
N ARG A 170 1.33 -10.61 -12.35
CA ARG A 170 2.12 -10.79 -13.57
C ARG A 170 3.56 -11.26 -13.25
N PRO A 171 4.17 -12.15 -14.05
CA PRO A 171 5.47 -12.75 -13.75
C PRO A 171 6.58 -11.75 -13.41
N ALA A 172 6.67 -10.63 -14.16
CA ALA A 172 7.69 -9.61 -13.94
C ALA A 172 7.55 -8.86 -12.60
N TYR A 173 6.37 -8.91 -11.97
CA TYR A 173 6.06 -8.22 -10.72
C TYR A 173 6.15 -9.13 -9.49
N GLN A 174 5.87 -10.44 -9.64
CA GLN A 174 5.86 -11.40 -8.54
C GLN A 174 7.18 -11.43 -7.73
N LYS A 175 8.32 -11.18 -8.39
CA LYS A 175 9.64 -11.14 -7.74
C LYS A 175 9.72 -10.08 -6.63
N TYR A 176 9.04 -8.93 -6.78
CA TYR A 176 9.07 -7.86 -5.80
C TYR A 176 8.28 -8.22 -4.54
N PHE A 177 7.17 -8.94 -4.70
CA PHE A 177 6.39 -9.45 -3.58
C PHE A 177 7.17 -10.51 -2.79
N LYS A 178 7.81 -11.46 -3.49
CA LYS A 178 8.68 -12.48 -2.87
C LYS A 178 9.86 -11.85 -2.13
N GLN A 179 10.55 -10.92 -2.77
CA GLN A 179 11.67 -10.21 -2.15
C GLN A 179 11.25 -9.42 -0.90
N ALA A 180 10.06 -8.82 -0.90
CA ALA A 180 9.52 -8.12 0.27
C ALA A 180 9.25 -9.09 1.43
N ILE A 181 8.71 -10.29 1.16
CA ILE A 181 8.52 -11.35 2.17
C ILE A 181 9.86 -11.79 2.75
N GLU A 182 10.84 -12.08 1.89
CA GLU A 182 12.18 -12.51 2.32
C GLU A 182 12.84 -11.45 3.20
N THR A 183 12.83 -10.19 2.77
CA THR A 183 13.43 -9.06 3.52
C THR A 183 12.75 -8.84 4.87
N ALA A 184 11.43 -8.97 4.93
CA ALA A 184 10.68 -8.86 6.19
C ALA A 184 10.98 -10.03 7.14
N GLY A 185 11.21 -11.24 6.61
CA GLY A 185 11.60 -12.42 7.37
C GLY A 185 13.00 -12.30 8.01
N PHE A 186 14.01 -11.90 7.23
CA PHE A 186 15.39 -11.79 7.71
C PHE A 186 15.62 -10.69 8.77
N SER A 187 14.82 -9.61 8.74
CA SER A 187 14.93 -8.55 9.76
C SER A 187 14.57 -9.06 11.17
N SER A 188 13.77 -10.13 11.28
CA SER A 188 13.39 -10.73 12.57
C SER A 188 14.47 -11.63 13.18
N GLU A 189 15.38 -12.19 12.37
CA GLU A 189 16.42 -13.12 12.84
C GLU A 189 17.69 -12.40 13.29
N ILE A 190 18.06 -11.28 12.67
CA ILE A 190 19.30 -10.55 12.98
C ILE A 190 19.25 -9.90 14.37
N GLU A 191 18.10 -9.38 14.81
CA GLU A 191 17.98 -8.79 16.16
C GLU A 191 17.92 -9.83 17.29
N SER A 192 17.49 -11.07 17.00
CA SER A 192 17.54 -12.17 17.97
C SER A 192 18.97 -12.60 18.35
N GLN A 193 19.93 -12.29 17.47
CA GLN A 193 21.36 -12.58 17.69
C GLN A 193 22.11 -11.42 18.37
N SER A 194 21.64 -10.18 18.27
CA SER A 194 22.25 -9.04 18.97
C SER A 194 21.83 -8.93 20.44
N ASP A 195 20.61 -9.36 20.78
CA ASP A 195 20.11 -9.33 22.16
C ASP A 195 20.66 -10.48 23.03
N SER A 196 21.08 -11.57 22.39
CA SER A 196 21.72 -12.70 23.08
C SER A 196 23.19 -12.44 23.41
N GLN A 197 23.92 -11.64 22.61
CA GLN A 197 25.30 -11.25 22.91
C GLN A 197 25.44 -10.15 23.98
N SER A 198 24.35 -9.42 24.26
CA SER A 198 24.35 -8.34 25.25
C SER A 198 24.06 -8.81 26.69
N LYS A 199 23.69 -10.09 26.89
CA LYS A 199 23.42 -10.68 28.21
C LYS A 199 24.55 -11.55 28.79
N GLU A 200 25.64 -11.76 28.07
CA GLU A 200 26.84 -12.49 28.55
C GLU A 200 27.99 -11.59 29.03
N ARG A 201 27.76 -10.27 29.13
CA ARG A 201 28.70 -9.34 29.76
C ARG A 201 28.05 -8.59 30.91
N LEU A 202 27.82 -9.29 32.02
CA LEU A 202 27.70 -8.73 33.38
C LEU A 202 28.11 -9.81 34.39
#